data_AF-A0A952WH12-F1
#
_entry.id   AF-A0A952WH12-F1
#
_cell.length_a   1.000
_cell.length_b   1.000
_cell.length_c   1.000
_cell.angle_alpha   90.00
_cell.angle_beta   90.00
_cell.angle_gamma   90.00
#
_symmetry.space_group_name_H-M   'P 1'
#
loop_
_entity.id
_entity.type
_entity.pdbx_description
1 polymer ?
#
loop_
_entity_poly.entity_id
_entity_poly.type
_entity_poly.pdbx_seq_one_letter_code
_entity_poly.pdbx_strand_id
1 'polypeptide(L)'
;MGIRIRQPGFAIIRSVAIALALAAGSAPTARASGPLVDSAVRDLENDSIETREKAAETLRAWAGASPDRVLALVNADATPEQRERLIGIAREIFFATPRGALGVQFGIVRQIGVAGAEEQYEEGIPIDATVDGFDSANVLKGGDLLRSIDSCRIRTNLQCQLETISRDKGQIVQIEIEREGRPMRVSVCLGSRRDLRGAQIPSPELMEAAWKLRLGRSASVQPAPLALGAIPAQAWVEADRLSAEPVDPEAEIRRASMQRPDFQVQRVLPDGSRIAVQREGTPTADLVASGNPREKVSSGTPQSSMISMRPQQFVNAVGGENRNALLKRQQRLLEERTLIRGRIDTANRLANDPNLPREQRQIMKQTTDELEADLAIVQAQMDQIRQILRDR
;
A
#
# COMPACT_ATOMS: atom_id res chain seq x y z
N MET A 1 -58.82 -52.32 14.83
CA MET A 1 -59.19 -50.93 15.17
C MET A 1 -58.46 -50.57 16.46
N GLY A 2 -57.56 -49.58 16.44
CA GLY A 2 -56.76 -49.19 17.60
C GLY A 2 -55.35 -48.71 17.24
N ILE A 3 -55.24 -47.59 16.53
CA ILE A 3 -53.95 -46.96 16.22
C ILE A 3 -53.54 -46.12 17.43
N ARG A 4 -52.51 -46.56 18.16
CA ARG A 4 -51.88 -45.80 19.26
C ARG A 4 -50.88 -44.80 18.67
N ILE A 5 -51.23 -43.51 18.72
CA ILE A 5 -50.32 -42.41 18.41
C ILE A 5 -49.44 -42.17 19.64
N ARG A 6 -48.14 -42.52 19.55
CA ARG A 6 -47.12 -42.14 20.53
C ARG A 6 -46.77 -40.66 20.32
N GLN A 7 -47.00 -39.83 21.33
CA GLN A 7 -46.46 -38.47 21.36
C GLN A 7 -44.94 -38.51 21.65
N PRO A 8 -44.10 -37.76 20.93
CA PRO A 8 -42.72 -37.56 21.32
C PRO A 8 -42.64 -36.57 22.49
N GLY A 9 -41.88 -36.97 23.52
CA GLY A 9 -41.66 -36.20 24.73
C GLY A 9 -41.01 -34.84 24.46
N PHE A 10 -41.51 -33.83 25.17
CA PHE A 10 -40.92 -32.52 25.28
C PHE A 10 -39.47 -32.63 25.80
N ALA A 11 -38.51 -32.31 24.96
CA ALA A 11 -37.13 -32.11 25.35
C ALA A 11 -37.04 -30.87 26.26
N ILE A 12 -36.43 -31.06 27.43
CA ILE A 12 -36.11 -30.02 28.40
C ILE A 12 -35.20 -28.99 27.71
N ILE A 13 -35.73 -27.81 27.43
CA ILE A 13 -34.95 -26.65 27.01
C ILE A 13 -34.11 -26.23 28.23
N ARG A 14 -32.85 -26.70 28.28
CA ARG A 14 -31.84 -26.10 29.16
C ARG A 14 -31.59 -24.68 28.66
N SER A 15 -32.16 -23.70 29.36
CA SER A 15 -31.83 -22.29 29.21
C SER A 15 -30.32 -22.12 29.41
N VAL A 16 -29.57 -22.02 28.32
CA VAL A 16 -28.20 -21.53 28.33
C VAL A 16 -28.31 -20.05 28.64
N ALA A 17 -28.01 -19.68 29.88
CA ALA A 17 -27.78 -18.29 30.25
C ALA A 17 -26.56 -17.82 29.45
N ILE A 18 -26.81 -17.10 28.35
CA ILE A 18 -25.79 -16.33 27.65
C ILE A 18 -25.41 -15.21 28.61
N ALA A 19 -24.34 -15.42 29.37
CA ALA A 19 -23.67 -14.36 30.09
C ALA A 19 -23.17 -13.38 29.03
N LEU A 20 -23.92 -12.29 28.84
CA LEU A 20 -23.50 -11.13 28.08
C LEU A 20 -22.33 -10.49 28.84
N ALA A 21 -21.14 -11.06 28.69
CA ALA A 21 -19.91 -10.41 29.10
C ALA A 21 -19.80 -9.18 28.21
N LEU A 22 -20.17 -8.02 28.76
CA LEU A 22 -19.73 -6.74 28.26
C LEU A 22 -18.21 -6.82 28.25
N ALA A 23 -17.65 -7.17 27.09
CA ALA A 23 -16.25 -6.97 26.80
C ALA A 23 -16.03 -5.47 26.84
N ALA A 24 -15.79 -4.95 28.05
CA ALA A 24 -15.05 -3.73 28.22
C ALA A 24 -13.72 -4.01 27.52
N GLY A 25 -13.66 -3.64 26.24
CA GLY A 25 -12.43 -3.59 25.48
C GLY A 25 -11.48 -2.87 26.40
N SER A 26 -10.46 -3.59 26.87
CA SER A 26 -9.52 -3.07 27.84
C SER A 26 -8.86 -1.89 27.14
N ALA A 27 -9.40 -0.69 27.38
CA ALA A 27 -8.77 0.53 26.95
C ALA A 27 -7.34 0.37 27.48
N PRO A 28 -6.33 0.42 26.60
CA PRO A 28 -4.96 0.17 26.99
C PRO A 28 -4.73 1.06 28.20
N THR A 29 -4.65 0.44 29.38
CA THR A 29 -4.58 1.18 30.63
C THR A 29 -3.30 1.95 30.47
N ALA A 30 -3.42 3.27 30.27
CA ALA A 30 -2.29 4.12 29.95
C ALA A 30 -1.31 3.95 31.10
N ARG A 31 -0.36 3.03 30.93
CA ARG A 31 0.71 2.86 31.89
C ARG A 31 1.38 4.22 31.87
N ALA A 32 1.33 4.91 33.01
CA ALA A 32 2.02 6.17 33.18
C ALA A 32 3.42 5.99 32.60
N SER A 33 3.74 6.80 31.59
CA SER A 33 5.07 6.83 31.00
C SER A 33 6.05 7.04 32.15
N GLY A 34 7.03 6.14 32.29
CA GLY A 34 8.04 6.28 33.33
C GLY A 34 8.99 7.43 32.97
N PRO A 35 9.74 7.97 33.94
CA PRO A 35 10.66 9.09 33.70
C PRO A 35 11.71 8.80 32.60
N LEU A 36 12.06 7.51 32.41
CA LEU A 36 12.94 7.06 31.33
C LEU A 36 12.31 7.29 29.94
N VAL A 37 11.02 7.00 29.79
CA VAL A 37 10.29 7.18 28.52
C VAL A 37 10.17 8.66 28.21
N ASP A 38 9.86 9.48 29.21
CA ASP A 38 9.73 10.93 29.04
C ASP A 38 11.06 11.60 28.68
N SER A 39 12.18 11.11 29.25
CA SER A 39 13.51 11.53 28.81
C SER A 39 13.78 11.15 27.37
N ALA A 40 13.49 9.90 26.98
CA ALA A 40 13.72 9.43 25.62
C ALA A 40 12.86 10.18 24.59
N VAL A 41 11.61 10.51 24.91
CA VAL A 41 10.75 11.32 24.02
C VAL A 41 11.35 12.72 23.83
N ARG A 42 11.80 13.39 24.90
CA ARG A 42 12.50 14.68 24.79
C ARG A 42 13.78 14.56 23.96
N ASP A 43 14.56 13.50 24.17
CA ASP A 43 15.82 13.27 23.47
C ASP A 43 15.65 12.96 21.97
N LEU A 44 14.43 12.65 21.49
CA LEU A 44 14.15 12.50 20.06
C LEU A 44 14.32 13.79 19.25
N GLU A 45 14.26 14.97 19.88
CA GLU A 45 14.49 16.26 19.20
C GLU A 45 15.89 16.83 19.43
N ASN A 46 16.77 16.09 20.11
CA ASN A 46 18.12 16.54 20.40
C ASN A 46 18.91 16.81 19.11
N ASP A 47 19.73 17.86 19.07
CA ASP A 47 20.55 18.19 17.88
C ASP A 47 21.54 17.08 17.52
N SER A 48 22.01 16.30 18.51
CA SER A 48 22.92 15.18 18.30
C SER A 48 22.19 13.97 17.71
N ILE A 49 22.64 13.53 16.54
CA ILE A 49 22.15 12.29 15.89
C ILE A 49 22.28 11.09 16.83
N GLU A 50 23.42 10.95 17.52
CA GLU A 50 23.69 9.82 18.42
C GLU A 50 22.66 9.75 19.56
N THR A 51 22.34 10.91 20.17
CA THR A 51 21.34 11.01 21.24
C THR A 51 19.96 10.60 20.74
N ARG A 52 19.56 11.07 19.55
CA ARG A 52 18.27 10.71 18.94
C ARG A 52 18.15 9.21 18.64
N GLU A 53 19.20 8.60 18.11
CA GLU A 53 19.22 7.17 17.80
C GLU A 53 19.14 6.31 19.06
N LYS A 54 19.87 6.69 20.12
CA LYS A 54 19.80 6.02 21.43
C LYS A 54 18.41 6.16 22.07
N ALA A 55 17.79 7.31 21.94
CA ALA A 55 16.41 7.53 22.38
C ALA A 55 15.43 6.64 21.61
N ALA A 56 15.56 6.57 20.29
CA ALA A 56 14.74 5.69 19.45
C ALA A 56 14.89 4.21 19.82
N GLU A 57 16.12 3.75 20.08
CA GLU A 57 16.39 2.38 20.55
C GLU A 57 15.76 2.12 21.92
N THR A 58 15.87 3.06 22.85
CA THR A 58 15.24 2.98 24.17
C THR A 58 13.72 2.83 24.07
N LEU A 59 13.08 3.62 23.20
CA LEU A 59 11.64 3.56 22.95
C LEU A 59 11.23 2.24 22.26
N ARG A 60 12.02 1.73 21.31
CA ARG A 60 11.80 0.41 20.70
C ARG A 60 11.84 -0.70 21.75
N ALA A 61 12.86 -0.71 22.60
CA ALA A 61 13.02 -1.69 23.67
C ALA A 61 11.86 -1.64 24.68
N TRP A 62 11.45 -0.43 25.08
CA TRP A 62 10.31 -0.22 26.00
C TRP A 62 8.97 -0.69 25.41
N ALA A 63 8.72 -0.39 24.14
CA ALA A 63 7.49 -0.77 23.46
C ALA A 63 7.40 -2.29 23.20
N GLY A 64 8.54 -2.94 22.99
CA GLY A 64 8.62 -4.35 22.64
C GLY A 64 7.90 -4.62 21.31
N ALA A 65 6.95 -5.55 21.33
CA ALA A 65 6.18 -5.96 20.15
C ALA A 65 4.90 -5.12 19.90
N SER A 66 4.67 -4.04 20.65
CA SER A 66 3.42 -3.28 20.59
C SER A 66 3.65 -1.89 19.99
N PRO A 67 3.29 -1.66 18.71
CA PRO A 67 3.44 -0.34 18.10
C PRO A 67 2.53 0.71 18.77
N ASP A 68 1.38 0.30 19.31
CA ASP A 68 0.43 1.21 19.95
C ASP A 68 1.00 1.86 21.23
N ARG A 69 1.95 1.21 21.91
CA ARG A 69 2.63 1.84 23.04
C ARG A 69 3.38 3.09 22.62
N VAL A 70 4.02 3.06 21.46
CA VAL A 70 4.74 4.23 20.91
C VAL A 70 3.75 5.24 20.36
N LEU A 71 2.69 4.80 19.66
CA LEU A 71 1.66 5.69 19.13
C LEU A 71 0.88 6.41 20.25
N ALA A 72 0.80 5.84 21.45
CA ALA A 72 0.21 6.50 22.61
C ALA A 72 1.06 7.69 23.11
N LEU A 73 2.36 7.75 22.78
CA LEU A 73 3.24 8.89 23.09
C LEU A 73 3.09 10.04 22.09
N VAL A 74 2.44 9.81 20.94
CA VAL A 74 2.13 10.84 19.95
C VAL A 74 0.97 11.68 20.45
N ASN A 75 1.21 12.54 21.44
CA ASN A 75 0.19 13.43 21.99
C ASN A 75 0.17 14.79 21.27
N ALA A 76 -0.68 15.72 21.73
CA ALA A 76 -0.78 17.06 21.15
C ALA A 76 0.48 17.91 21.40
N ASP A 77 1.23 17.61 22.46
CA ASP A 77 2.41 18.38 22.88
C ASP A 77 3.70 17.93 22.16
N ALA A 78 3.69 16.78 21.49
CA ALA A 78 4.83 16.28 20.73
C ALA A 78 5.17 17.24 19.57
N THR A 79 6.43 17.64 19.50
CA THR A 79 6.95 18.47 18.40
C THR A 79 6.84 17.72 17.06
N PRO A 80 6.83 18.41 15.91
CA PRO A 80 6.70 17.75 14.61
C PRO A 80 7.76 16.67 14.38
N GLU A 81 9.02 16.92 14.77
CA GLU A 81 10.12 15.94 14.69
C GLU A 81 9.88 14.74 15.62
N GLN A 82 9.49 14.97 16.87
CA GLN A 82 9.15 13.89 17.81
C GLN A 82 8.01 13.02 17.25
N ARG A 83 6.96 13.65 16.71
CA ARG A 83 5.82 12.96 16.10
C ARG A 83 6.27 12.09 14.92
N GLU A 84 7.04 12.63 13.99
CA GLU A 84 7.54 11.88 12.84
C GLU A 84 8.40 10.69 13.27
N ARG A 85 9.32 10.89 14.22
CA ARG A 85 10.16 9.81 14.75
C ARG A 85 9.38 8.75 15.49
N LEU A 86 8.42 9.13 16.34
CA LEU A 86 7.57 8.19 17.06
C LEU A 86 6.74 7.33 16.09
N ILE A 87 6.18 7.95 15.03
CA ILE A 87 5.49 7.24 13.96
C ILE A 87 6.45 6.30 13.22
N GLY A 88 7.67 6.75 12.93
CA GLY A 88 8.73 5.93 12.31
C GLY A 88 9.08 4.71 13.14
N ILE A 89 9.32 4.89 14.44
CA ILE A 89 9.60 3.82 15.40
C ILE A 89 8.42 2.83 15.47
N ALA A 90 7.20 3.34 15.58
CA ALA A 90 6.01 2.49 15.63
C ALA A 90 5.83 1.69 14.33
N ARG A 91 6.15 2.28 13.18
CA ARG A 91 6.15 1.61 11.88
C ARG A 91 7.19 0.49 11.84
N GLU A 92 8.43 0.75 12.26
CA GLU A 92 9.47 -0.30 12.32
C GLU A 92 9.02 -1.50 13.16
N ILE A 93 8.45 -1.24 14.34
CA ILE A 93 7.88 -2.29 15.20
C ILE A 93 6.77 -3.03 14.46
N PHE A 94 5.82 -2.32 13.85
CA PHE A 94 4.70 -2.92 13.11
C PHE A 94 5.19 -3.91 12.02
N PHE A 95 6.24 -3.56 11.29
CA PHE A 95 6.81 -4.39 10.21
C PHE A 95 7.64 -5.57 10.75
N ALA A 96 8.33 -5.41 11.88
CA ALA A 96 9.15 -6.46 12.47
C ALA A 96 8.34 -7.56 13.20
N THR A 97 7.11 -7.24 13.60
CA THR A 97 6.32 -8.06 14.51
C THR A 97 5.30 -8.94 13.76
N PRO A 98 5.03 -10.20 14.19
CA PRO A 98 3.93 -10.97 13.61
C PRO A 98 2.60 -10.22 13.68
N ARG A 99 1.88 -10.17 12.56
CA ARG A 99 0.58 -9.50 12.41
C ARG A 99 -0.58 -10.46 12.64
N GLY A 100 -1.74 -9.90 12.94
CA GLY A 100 -2.98 -10.64 13.13
C GLY A 100 -3.41 -11.40 11.87
N ALA A 101 -4.04 -12.55 12.09
CA ALA A 101 -4.68 -13.34 11.06
C ALA A 101 -5.99 -13.93 11.59
N LEU A 102 -7.04 -13.89 10.78
CA LEU A 102 -8.35 -14.40 11.17
C LEU A 102 -8.43 -15.93 11.12
N GLY A 103 -7.66 -16.60 10.25
CA GLY A 103 -7.72 -18.06 10.12
C GLY A 103 -8.96 -18.54 9.35
N VAL A 104 -9.30 -17.88 8.24
CA VAL A 104 -10.39 -18.28 7.35
C VAL A 104 -9.91 -18.35 5.91
N GLN A 105 -10.54 -19.21 5.13
CA GLN A 105 -10.41 -19.30 3.69
C GLN A 105 -11.67 -18.71 3.07
N PHE A 106 -11.49 -17.83 2.10
CA PHE A 106 -12.59 -17.30 1.29
C PHE A 106 -12.72 -18.16 0.04
N GLY A 107 -13.95 -18.31 -0.46
CA GLY A 107 -14.18 -18.99 -1.73
C GLY A 107 -13.35 -18.35 -2.84
N ILE A 108 -12.99 -19.13 -3.86
CA ILE A 108 -12.26 -18.64 -5.03
C ILE A 108 -13.12 -17.56 -5.70
N VAL A 109 -12.78 -16.30 -5.41
CA VAL A 109 -13.36 -15.13 -6.06
C VAL A 109 -12.93 -15.20 -7.51
N ARG A 110 -13.89 -15.45 -8.42
CA ARG A 110 -13.61 -15.34 -9.84
C ARG A 110 -13.29 -13.87 -10.09
N GLN A 111 -12.07 -13.57 -10.54
CA GLN A 111 -11.78 -12.23 -11.06
C GLN A 111 -12.65 -12.02 -12.29
N ILE A 112 -13.81 -11.37 -12.11
CA ILE A 112 -14.73 -11.10 -13.21
C ILE A 112 -14.14 -9.95 -14.04
N GLY A 113 -13.33 -10.32 -15.03
CA GLY A 113 -13.28 -9.71 -16.35
C GLY A 113 -12.62 -8.34 -16.54
N VAL A 114 -12.53 -7.48 -15.53
CA VAL A 114 -11.90 -6.16 -15.67
C VAL A 114 -10.64 -6.14 -14.83
N ALA A 115 -9.48 -6.07 -15.50
CA ALA A 115 -8.16 -6.07 -14.88
C ALA A 115 -8.09 -5.10 -13.68
N GLY A 116 -8.02 -5.66 -12.47
CA GLY A 116 -7.84 -4.92 -11.23
C GLY A 116 -9.09 -4.65 -10.39
N ALA A 117 -10.30 -4.99 -10.87
CA ALA A 117 -11.50 -4.90 -10.05
C ALA A 117 -11.72 -6.22 -9.29
N GLU A 118 -11.49 -6.20 -7.97
CA GLU A 118 -11.95 -7.30 -7.10
C GLU A 118 -13.48 -7.37 -7.13
N GLU A 119 -14.04 -8.58 -7.07
CA GLU A 119 -15.48 -8.76 -6.88
C GLU A 119 -15.88 -8.11 -5.55
N GLN A 120 -16.81 -7.16 -5.62
CA GLN A 120 -17.35 -6.52 -4.44
C GLN A 120 -18.59 -7.28 -3.98
N TYR A 121 -18.54 -7.81 -2.77
CA TYR A 121 -19.68 -8.46 -2.14
C TYR A 121 -20.47 -7.43 -1.35
N GLU A 122 -21.63 -7.01 -1.86
CA GLU A 122 -22.49 -6.05 -1.16
C GLU A 122 -23.01 -6.62 0.17
N GLU A 123 -23.36 -7.90 0.20
CA GLU A 123 -23.95 -8.55 1.39
C GLU A 123 -22.91 -9.09 2.38
N GLY A 124 -21.64 -9.18 1.97
CA GLY A 124 -20.54 -9.74 2.76
C GLY A 124 -19.81 -10.87 2.04
N ILE A 125 -18.59 -11.17 2.48
CA ILE A 125 -17.72 -12.15 1.82
C ILE A 125 -18.04 -13.56 2.34
N PRO A 126 -18.31 -14.54 1.46
CA PRO A 126 -18.55 -15.91 1.88
C PRO A 126 -17.27 -16.56 2.43
N ILE A 127 -17.35 -17.07 3.65
CA ILE A 127 -16.32 -17.91 4.27
C ILE A 127 -16.51 -19.34 3.74
N ASP A 128 -15.48 -19.90 3.14
CA ASP A 128 -15.49 -21.27 2.63
C ASP A 128 -15.13 -22.27 3.74
N ALA A 129 -14.01 -22.02 4.42
CA ALA A 129 -13.52 -22.85 5.51
C ALA A 129 -12.79 -22.04 6.59
N THR A 130 -12.65 -22.62 7.77
CA THR A 130 -11.79 -22.11 8.85
C THR A 130 -10.47 -22.90 8.89
N VAL A 131 -9.44 -22.33 9.51
CA VAL A 131 -8.13 -22.97 9.66
C VAL A 131 -8.02 -23.53 11.08
N ASP A 132 -7.77 -24.83 11.19
CA ASP A 132 -7.57 -25.50 12.49
C ASP A 132 -6.47 -24.81 13.31
N GLY A 133 -6.71 -24.65 14.60
CA GLY A 133 -5.81 -23.98 15.55
C GLY A 133 -6.01 -22.47 15.68
N PHE A 134 -6.85 -21.86 14.84
CA PHE A 134 -7.30 -20.48 15.02
C PHE A 134 -8.62 -20.43 15.80
N ASP A 135 -8.84 -19.35 16.54
CA ASP A 135 -10.09 -19.14 17.30
C ASP A 135 -11.34 -19.10 16.39
N SER A 136 -11.16 -18.64 15.16
CA SER A 136 -12.21 -18.65 14.13
C SER A 136 -12.82 -20.03 13.90
N ALA A 137 -12.06 -21.12 14.05
CA ALA A 137 -12.57 -22.48 13.85
C ALA A 137 -13.64 -22.87 14.88
N ASN A 138 -13.67 -22.22 16.04
CA ASN A 138 -14.67 -22.47 17.09
C ASN A 138 -15.92 -21.57 16.94
N VAL A 139 -15.81 -20.47 16.20
CA VAL A 139 -16.81 -19.39 16.17
C VAL A 139 -17.50 -19.28 14.80
N LEU A 140 -16.72 -19.36 13.73
CA LEU A 140 -17.13 -19.20 12.35
C LEU A 140 -17.33 -20.58 11.69
N LYS A 141 -18.18 -20.62 10.66
CA LYS A 141 -18.48 -21.82 9.87
C LYS A 141 -18.37 -21.52 8.39
N GLY A 142 -18.07 -22.54 7.59
CA GLY A 142 -18.23 -22.46 6.15
C GLY A 142 -19.68 -22.11 5.79
N GLY A 143 -19.86 -21.20 4.83
CA GLY A 143 -21.13 -20.63 4.42
C GLY A 143 -21.54 -19.34 5.16
N ASP A 144 -20.83 -18.93 6.21
CA ASP A 144 -21.07 -17.63 6.84
C ASP A 144 -20.68 -16.49 5.89
N LEU A 145 -21.45 -15.40 5.86
CA LEU A 145 -21.10 -14.18 5.14
C LEU A 145 -20.47 -13.16 6.10
N LEU A 146 -19.19 -12.85 5.89
CA LEU A 146 -18.46 -11.83 6.65
C LEU A 146 -18.88 -10.42 6.22
N ARG A 147 -19.54 -9.67 7.10
CA ARG A 147 -20.07 -8.33 6.81
C ARG A 147 -19.17 -7.20 7.29
N SER A 148 -18.70 -7.26 8.53
CA SER A 148 -17.88 -6.20 9.12
C SER A 148 -16.89 -6.73 10.16
N ILE A 149 -15.82 -5.96 10.40
CA ILE A 149 -14.85 -6.20 11.47
C ILE A 149 -14.62 -4.87 12.22
N ASP A 150 -14.93 -4.82 13.52
CA ASP A 150 -14.92 -3.61 14.38
C ASP A 150 -15.59 -2.40 13.70
N SER A 151 -16.80 -2.60 13.18
CA SER A 151 -17.59 -1.62 12.43
C SER A 151 -17.07 -1.25 11.04
N CYS A 152 -15.89 -1.72 10.62
CA CYS A 152 -15.43 -1.56 9.24
C CYS A 152 -16.15 -2.56 8.35
N ARG A 153 -16.95 -2.06 7.39
CA ARG A 153 -17.63 -2.92 6.41
C ARG A 153 -16.61 -3.57 5.49
N ILE A 154 -16.75 -4.88 5.29
CA ILE A 154 -15.84 -5.68 4.48
C ILE A 154 -16.60 -6.14 3.23
N ARG A 155 -16.12 -5.71 2.06
CA ARG A 155 -16.70 -6.06 0.75
C ARG A 155 -15.76 -6.84 -0.13
N THR A 156 -14.46 -6.83 0.16
CA THR A 156 -13.46 -7.55 -0.64
C THR A 156 -12.44 -8.28 0.23
N ASN A 157 -11.84 -9.34 -0.32
CA ASN A 157 -10.83 -10.13 0.37
C ASN A 157 -9.65 -9.26 0.82
N LEU A 158 -9.23 -8.30 -0.02
CA LEU A 158 -8.19 -7.35 0.31
C LEU A 158 -8.54 -6.49 1.53
N GLN A 159 -9.78 -6.00 1.62
CA GLN A 159 -10.23 -5.23 2.79
C GLN A 159 -10.17 -6.07 4.07
N CYS A 160 -10.59 -7.34 4.02
CA CYS A 160 -10.47 -8.24 5.16
C CYS A 160 -8.99 -8.46 5.56
N GLN A 161 -8.11 -8.66 4.58
CA GLN A 161 -6.68 -8.82 4.84
C GLN A 161 -6.07 -7.56 5.45
N LEU A 162 -6.38 -6.37 4.93
CA LEU A 162 -5.92 -5.10 5.47
C LEU A 162 -6.38 -4.91 6.93
N GLU A 163 -7.65 -5.16 7.21
CA GLU A 163 -8.22 -5.04 8.55
C GLU A 163 -7.59 -6.01 9.54
N THR A 164 -7.29 -7.24 9.12
CA THR A 164 -6.64 -8.25 9.99
C THR A 164 -5.14 -8.00 10.17
N ILE A 165 -4.40 -7.65 9.12
CA ILE A 165 -2.96 -7.36 9.16
C ILE A 165 -2.66 -6.09 9.95
N SER A 166 -3.55 -5.10 9.90
CA SER A 166 -3.39 -3.84 10.64
C SER A 166 -3.52 -4.00 12.16
N ARG A 167 -3.77 -5.21 12.66
CA ARG A 167 -3.99 -5.57 14.06
C ARG A 167 -2.89 -6.49 14.59
N ASP A 168 -2.77 -6.55 15.91
CA ASP A 168 -1.78 -7.44 16.55
C ASP A 168 -2.32 -8.87 16.68
N LYS A 169 -1.40 -9.85 16.70
CA LYS A 169 -1.78 -11.22 17.08
C LYS A 169 -2.32 -11.22 18.52
N GLY A 170 -3.32 -12.05 18.78
CA GLY A 170 -4.00 -12.14 20.08
C GLY A 170 -5.03 -11.03 20.32
N GLN A 171 -5.15 -10.03 19.43
CA GLN A 171 -6.16 -9.00 19.57
C GLN A 171 -7.55 -9.59 19.32
N ILE A 172 -8.50 -9.31 20.23
CA ILE A 172 -9.90 -9.70 20.07
C ILE A 172 -10.61 -8.65 19.22
N VAL A 173 -11.36 -9.12 18.22
CA VAL A 173 -12.08 -8.29 17.26
C VAL A 173 -13.56 -8.66 17.24
N GLN A 174 -14.44 -7.68 17.08
CA GLN A 174 -15.86 -7.91 16.88
C GLN A 174 -16.14 -8.10 15.38
N ILE A 175 -16.78 -9.19 15.03
CA ILE A 175 -17.11 -9.52 13.65
C ILE A 175 -18.62 -9.60 13.53
N GLU A 176 -19.17 -8.93 12.52
CA GLU A 176 -20.55 -9.14 12.12
C GLU A 176 -20.58 -10.11 10.94
N ILE A 177 -21.34 -11.17 11.10
CA ILE A 177 -21.58 -12.18 10.07
C ILE A 177 -23.07 -12.30 9.78
N GLU A 178 -23.41 -12.92 8.68
CA GLU A 178 -24.74 -13.45 8.43
C GLU A 178 -24.65 -14.96 8.25
N ARG A 179 -25.47 -15.68 9.02
CA ARG A 179 -25.57 -17.14 8.98
C ARG A 179 -27.01 -17.50 8.70
N GLU A 180 -27.26 -18.19 7.59
CA GLU A 180 -28.61 -18.63 7.19
C GLU A 180 -29.63 -17.48 7.16
N GLY A 181 -29.25 -16.32 6.60
CA GLY A 181 -30.12 -15.14 6.52
C GLY A 181 -30.20 -14.30 7.80
N ARG A 182 -29.50 -14.69 8.88
CA ARG A 182 -29.60 -14.02 10.18
C ARG A 182 -28.29 -13.30 10.53
N PRO A 183 -28.32 -11.98 10.76
CA PRO A 183 -27.14 -11.25 11.21
C PRO A 183 -26.77 -11.65 12.64
N MET A 184 -25.48 -11.84 12.88
CA MET A 184 -24.92 -12.21 14.18
C MET A 184 -23.65 -11.39 14.43
N ARG A 185 -23.39 -11.05 15.69
CA ARG A 185 -22.12 -10.47 16.11
C ARG A 185 -21.36 -11.47 16.97
N VAL A 186 -20.11 -11.71 16.63
CA VAL A 186 -19.23 -12.67 17.30
C VAL A 186 -17.88 -12.02 17.62
N SER A 187 -17.25 -12.46 18.71
CA SER A 187 -15.90 -12.02 19.06
C SER A 187 -14.90 -13.10 18.65
N VAL A 188 -13.81 -12.72 17.99
CA VAL A 188 -12.75 -13.65 17.56
C VAL A 188 -11.39 -13.11 17.99
N CYS A 189 -10.57 -13.96 18.60
CA CYS A 189 -9.17 -13.67 18.89
C CYS A 189 -8.30 -13.93 17.65
N LEU A 190 -7.63 -12.90 17.15
CA LEU A 190 -6.76 -13.06 15.98
C LEU A 190 -5.55 -13.95 16.30
N GLY A 191 -5.25 -14.89 15.40
CA GLY A 191 -4.03 -15.68 15.46
C GLY A 191 -2.82 -14.93 14.88
N SER A 192 -1.69 -15.61 14.80
CA SER A 192 -0.50 -15.10 14.13
C SER A 192 -0.53 -15.49 12.65
N ARG A 193 -0.26 -14.52 11.76
CA ARG A 193 -0.18 -14.80 10.31
C ARG A 193 0.88 -15.86 9.96
N ARG A 194 1.95 -15.97 10.76
CA ARG A 194 3.00 -16.98 10.54
C ARG A 194 2.49 -18.42 10.70
N ASP A 195 1.35 -18.60 11.36
CA ASP A 195 0.78 -19.92 11.65
C ASP A 195 -0.18 -20.38 10.54
N LEU A 196 -0.49 -19.51 9.56
CA LEU A 196 -1.28 -19.87 8.38
C LEU A 196 -0.45 -20.73 7.42
N ARG A 197 -0.90 -21.95 7.16
CA ARG A 197 -0.28 -22.84 6.17
C ARG A 197 -0.44 -22.25 4.76
N GLY A 198 0.68 -22.08 4.05
CA GLY A 198 0.67 -21.52 2.70
C GLY A 198 0.41 -20.01 2.62
N ALA A 199 0.43 -19.29 3.75
CA ALA A 199 0.34 -17.84 3.69
C ALA A 199 1.54 -17.25 2.96
N GLN A 200 1.26 -16.54 1.87
CA GLN A 200 2.25 -15.70 1.22
C GLN A 200 2.66 -14.57 2.16
N ILE A 201 3.94 -14.23 2.14
CA ILE A 201 4.46 -13.03 2.78
C ILE A 201 3.68 -11.84 2.19
N PRO A 202 3.02 -10.99 3.01
CA PRO A 202 2.35 -9.79 2.53
C PRO A 202 3.26 -8.99 1.62
N SER A 203 2.71 -8.48 0.51
CA SER A 203 3.47 -7.55 -0.31
C SER A 203 3.81 -6.30 0.51
N PRO A 204 4.92 -5.60 0.20
CA PRO A 204 5.25 -4.34 0.88
C PRO A 204 4.11 -3.32 0.81
N GLU A 205 3.42 -3.24 -0.32
CA GLU A 205 2.29 -2.33 -0.54
C GLU A 205 1.11 -2.65 0.38
N LEU A 206 0.81 -3.94 0.58
CA LEU A 206 -0.23 -4.40 1.50
C LEU A 206 0.12 -4.05 2.95
N MET A 207 1.38 -4.21 3.34
CA MET A 207 1.86 -3.85 4.69
C MET A 207 1.77 -2.34 4.93
N GLU A 208 2.14 -1.51 3.96
CA GLU A 208 1.98 -0.05 4.04
C GLU A 208 0.52 0.37 4.15
N ALA A 209 -0.36 -0.23 3.34
CA ALA A 209 -1.78 0.06 3.40
C ALA A 209 -2.38 -0.33 4.76
N ALA A 210 -1.99 -1.49 5.31
CA ALA A 210 -2.39 -1.92 6.64
C ALA A 210 -1.85 -0.99 7.74
N TRP A 211 -0.62 -0.49 7.60
CA TRP A 211 -0.03 0.49 8.51
C TRP A 211 -0.81 1.82 8.50
N LYS A 212 -1.10 2.36 7.31
CA LYS A 212 -1.92 3.58 7.17
C LYS A 212 -3.30 3.43 7.79
N LEU A 213 -3.94 2.28 7.57
CA LEU A 213 -5.23 1.94 8.16
C LEU A 213 -5.16 1.93 9.70
N ARG A 214 -4.08 1.38 10.28
CA ARG A 214 -3.85 1.41 11.73
C ARG A 214 -3.68 2.83 12.26
N LEU A 215 -2.89 3.66 11.59
CA LEU A 215 -2.70 5.06 11.98
C LEU A 215 -4.02 5.83 11.96
N GLY A 216 -4.88 5.60 10.96
CA GLY A 216 -6.20 6.23 10.88
C GLY A 216 -7.12 5.93 12.07
N ARG A 217 -6.96 4.77 12.71
CA ARG A 217 -7.71 4.39 13.94
C ARG A 217 -7.11 4.95 15.22
N SER A 218 -5.84 5.34 15.20
CA SER A 218 -5.15 5.84 16.38
C SER A 218 -5.58 7.29 16.63
N ALA A 219 -6.47 7.49 17.61
CA ALA A 219 -7.00 8.81 17.96
C ALA A 219 -5.89 9.84 18.27
N SER A 220 -4.75 9.38 18.78
CA SER A 220 -3.56 10.20 19.08
C SER A 220 -2.84 10.73 17.83
N VAL A 221 -2.97 10.04 16.71
CA VAL A 221 -2.24 10.36 15.47
C VAL A 221 -3.06 11.22 14.52
N GLN A 222 -4.39 11.32 14.69
CA GLN A 222 -5.16 12.24 13.87
C GLN A 222 -4.64 13.66 14.10
N PRO A 223 -3.94 14.26 13.12
CA PRO A 223 -3.48 15.61 13.30
C PRO A 223 -4.72 16.45 13.55
N ALA A 224 -4.70 17.29 14.59
CA ALA A 224 -5.64 18.39 14.64
C ALA A 224 -5.60 19.02 13.24
N PRO A 225 -6.75 19.19 12.56
CA PRO A 225 -6.78 19.76 11.23
C PRO A 225 -5.87 20.98 11.29
N LEU A 226 -4.80 21.00 10.48
CA LEU A 226 -3.91 22.14 10.49
C LEU A 226 -4.80 23.33 10.25
N ALA A 227 -4.99 24.14 11.30
CA ALA A 227 -5.69 25.40 11.21
C ALA A 227 -4.72 26.30 10.47
N LEU A 228 -4.56 26.03 9.18
CA LEU A 228 -4.08 26.98 8.20
C LEU A 228 -5.11 28.10 8.31
N GLY A 229 -4.85 29.05 9.21
CA GLY A 229 -5.71 30.22 9.39
C GLY A 229 -6.05 30.73 8.00
N ALA A 230 -7.33 31.00 7.75
CA ALA A 230 -7.92 31.13 6.41
C ALA A 230 -6.90 31.66 5.40
N ILE A 231 -6.29 30.76 4.62
CA ILE A 231 -5.34 31.16 3.58
C ILE A 231 -6.19 32.01 2.63
N PRO A 232 -5.91 33.32 2.50
CA PRO A 232 -6.72 34.18 1.65
C PRO A 232 -6.75 33.59 0.26
N ALA A 233 -7.89 33.64 -0.43
CA ALA A 233 -7.98 33.13 -1.80
C ALA A 233 -6.90 33.73 -2.72
N GLN A 234 -6.46 34.97 -2.44
CA GLN A 234 -5.34 35.62 -3.14
C GLN A 234 -3.99 34.90 -2.97
N ALA A 235 -3.71 34.29 -1.81
CA ALA A 235 -2.46 33.58 -1.58
C ALA A 235 -2.38 32.27 -2.40
N TRP A 236 -3.52 31.63 -2.67
CA TRP A 236 -3.58 30.50 -3.60
C TRP A 236 -3.36 30.94 -5.05
N VAL A 237 -3.99 32.03 -5.47
CA VAL A 237 -3.80 32.61 -6.81
C VAL A 237 -2.35 33.06 -7.02
N GLU A 238 -1.72 33.63 -6.00
CA GLU A 238 -0.33 34.06 -6.07
C GLU A 238 0.65 32.89 -6.06
N ALA A 239 0.39 31.83 -5.28
CA ALA A 239 1.15 30.59 -5.34
C ALA A 239 1.04 29.91 -6.72
N ASP A 240 -0.17 29.83 -7.29
CA ASP A 240 -0.39 29.32 -8.65
C ASP A 240 0.35 30.17 -9.68
N ARG A 241 0.27 31.51 -9.58
CA ARG A 241 1.01 32.42 -10.47
C ARG A 241 2.52 32.20 -10.36
N LEU A 242 3.07 32.12 -9.15
CA LEU A 242 4.50 31.88 -8.92
C LEU A 242 4.94 30.50 -9.41
N SER A 243 4.04 29.50 -9.42
CA SER A 243 4.32 28.17 -9.96
C SER A 243 4.18 28.07 -11.49
N ALA A 244 3.33 28.91 -12.07
CA ALA A 244 3.05 28.96 -13.51
C ALA A 244 4.00 29.90 -14.27
N GLU A 245 4.67 30.83 -13.57
CA GLU A 245 5.76 31.60 -14.15
C GLU A 245 6.86 30.61 -14.57
N PRO A 246 7.16 30.50 -15.89
CA PRO A 246 8.22 29.63 -16.35
C PRO A 246 9.50 30.12 -15.72
N VAL A 247 10.03 29.33 -14.79
CA VAL A 247 11.35 29.56 -14.23
C VAL A 247 12.33 29.48 -15.39
N ASP A 248 12.82 30.63 -15.86
CA ASP A 248 13.85 30.67 -16.89
C ASP A 248 15.10 30.03 -16.28
N PRO A 249 15.44 28.79 -16.68
CA PRO A 249 16.51 28.05 -16.05
C PRO A 249 17.86 28.77 -16.26
N GLU A 250 18.01 29.57 -17.32
CA GLU A 250 19.23 30.35 -17.53
C GLU A 250 19.34 31.55 -16.58
N ALA A 251 18.22 32.21 -16.27
CA ALA A 251 18.20 33.32 -15.31
C ALA A 251 18.47 32.81 -13.89
N GLU A 252 17.96 31.63 -13.54
CA GLU A 252 18.20 31.01 -12.24
C GLU A 252 19.65 30.52 -12.10
N ILE A 253 20.23 29.91 -13.14
CA ILE A 253 21.66 29.56 -13.19
C ILE A 253 22.53 30.83 -13.10
N ARG A 254 22.15 31.93 -13.76
CA ARG A 254 22.84 33.23 -13.65
C ARG A 254 22.75 33.83 -12.23
N ARG A 255 21.60 33.77 -11.57
CA ARG A 255 21.46 34.22 -10.17
C ARG A 255 22.28 33.37 -9.20
N ALA A 256 22.20 32.04 -9.34
CA ALA A 256 22.92 31.11 -8.48
C ALA A 256 24.44 31.26 -8.61
N SER A 257 24.94 31.48 -9.84
CA SER A 257 26.37 31.74 -10.09
C SER A 257 26.84 33.12 -9.62
N MET A 258 25.96 34.13 -9.56
CA MET A 258 26.28 35.43 -8.95
C MET A 258 26.34 35.38 -7.41
N GLN A 259 25.52 34.55 -6.76
CA GLN A 259 25.47 34.46 -5.29
C GLN A 259 26.53 33.53 -4.68
N ARG A 260 27.15 32.65 -5.49
CA ARG A 260 28.22 31.75 -5.07
C ARG A 260 29.42 31.90 -6.02
N PRO A 261 30.36 32.83 -5.73
CA PRO A 261 31.48 33.12 -6.63
C PRO A 261 32.41 31.91 -6.90
N ASP A 262 32.32 30.86 -6.10
CA ASP A 262 33.19 29.68 -6.17
C ASP A 262 32.54 28.48 -6.92
N PHE A 263 31.34 28.65 -7.48
CA PHE A 263 30.58 27.55 -8.07
C PHE A 263 30.94 27.33 -9.55
N GLN A 264 31.64 26.23 -9.87
CA GLN A 264 31.91 25.84 -11.25
C GLN A 264 30.64 25.29 -11.92
N VAL A 265 30.17 25.95 -12.97
CA VAL A 265 29.02 25.48 -13.76
C VAL A 265 29.49 24.37 -14.70
N GLN A 266 29.03 23.15 -14.48
CA GLN A 266 29.20 22.05 -15.42
C GLN A 266 28.19 22.21 -16.56
N ARG A 267 28.68 22.51 -17.77
CA ARG A 267 27.84 22.53 -18.97
C ARG A 267 27.78 21.13 -19.56
N VAL A 268 26.57 20.61 -19.78
CA VAL A 268 26.36 19.33 -20.45
C VAL A 268 26.19 19.58 -21.94
N LEU A 269 27.04 18.98 -22.77
CA LEU A 269 26.97 19.05 -24.24
C LEU A 269 25.86 18.13 -24.79
N PRO A 270 25.42 18.31 -26.06
CA PRO A 270 24.36 17.51 -26.67
C PRO A 270 24.64 16.00 -26.72
N ASP A 271 25.90 15.59 -26.63
CA ASP A 271 26.35 14.19 -26.57
C ASP A 271 26.37 13.60 -25.15
N GLY A 272 25.99 14.39 -24.13
CA GLY A 272 25.95 14.00 -22.73
C GLY A 272 27.27 14.18 -21.96
N SER A 273 28.34 14.63 -22.62
CA SER A 273 29.59 14.97 -21.93
C SER A 273 29.45 16.24 -21.09
N ARG A 274 30.21 16.36 -19.99
CA ARG A 274 30.18 17.53 -19.10
C ARG A 274 31.52 18.24 -19.13
N ILE A 275 31.50 19.55 -19.34
CA ILE A 275 32.69 20.41 -19.27
C ILE A 275 32.53 21.38 -18.10
N ALA A 276 33.53 21.43 -17.22
CA ALA A 276 33.64 22.49 -16.22
C ALA A 276 34.30 23.70 -16.88
N VAL A 277 33.62 24.85 -16.89
CA VAL A 277 34.18 26.09 -17.45
C VAL A 277 34.55 27.01 -16.30
N GLN A 278 35.86 27.26 -16.13
CA GLN A 278 36.33 28.32 -15.23
C GLN A 278 36.14 29.69 -15.88
N ARG A 279 35.97 30.73 -15.05
CA ARG A 279 35.57 32.10 -15.44
C ARG A 279 36.55 32.79 -16.40
N GLU A 280 37.77 32.28 -16.58
CA GLU A 280 38.82 32.89 -17.40
C GLU A 280 38.96 32.30 -18.81
N GLY A 281 37.97 31.55 -19.30
CA GLY A 281 37.82 31.28 -20.74
C GLY A 281 38.83 30.33 -21.36
N THR A 282 39.69 29.69 -20.57
CA THR A 282 40.56 28.60 -21.04
C THR A 282 39.89 27.25 -20.77
N PRO A 283 39.52 26.48 -21.80
CA PRO A 283 39.10 25.09 -21.60
C PRO A 283 40.34 24.27 -21.19
N THR A 284 40.39 23.82 -19.94
CA THR A 284 41.35 22.78 -19.54
C THR A 284 40.93 21.47 -20.16
N ALA A 285 41.63 21.08 -21.22
CA ALA A 285 41.62 19.72 -21.73
C ALA A 285 42.41 18.83 -20.77
N ASP A 286 41.77 18.39 -19.69
CA ASP A 286 42.18 17.17 -18.98
C ASP A 286 41.10 16.75 -17.98
N LEU A 287 40.44 15.65 -18.29
CA LEU A 287 39.83 14.71 -17.35
C LEU A 287 39.44 13.45 -18.12
N VAL A 288 40.46 12.76 -18.63
CA VAL A 288 40.37 11.32 -18.90
C VAL A 288 40.61 10.60 -17.57
N ALA A 289 39.73 9.64 -17.28
CA ALA A 289 39.82 8.63 -16.24
C ALA A 289 39.66 9.09 -14.77
N SER A 290 38.43 8.98 -14.25
CA SER A 290 38.09 8.00 -13.20
C SER A 290 36.66 8.22 -12.67
N GLY A 291 35.97 7.11 -12.37
CA GLY A 291 34.90 7.11 -11.37
C GLY A 291 33.45 7.13 -11.87
N ASN A 292 32.87 5.91 -11.97
CA ASN A 292 31.45 5.52 -11.81
C ASN A 292 30.33 6.55 -12.00
N PRO A 293 29.35 6.30 -12.90
CA PRO A 293 28.12 7.08 -12.92
C PRO A 293 27.18 6.66 -11.79
N ARG A 294 26.97 7.57 -10.82
CA ARG A 294 25.87 7.50 -9.84
C ARG A 294 24.58 8.10 -10.42
N GLU A 295 23.49 7.48 -9.98
CA GLU A 295 22.07 7.71 -10.24
C GLU A 295 21.63 9.16 -10.44
N LYS A 296 20.86 9.39 -11.51
CA LYS A 296 19.91 10.51 -11.58
C LYS A 296 18.65 10.13 -10.80
N VAL A 297 18.35 10.87 -9.73
CA VAL A 297 17.06 10.82 -9.05
C VAL A 297 16.05 11.55 -9.94
N SER A 298 15.10 10.79 -10.51
CA SER A 298 13.90 11.31 -11.14
C SER A 298 12.78 11.30 -10.10
N SER A 299 12.42 12.47 -9.60
CA SER A 299 11.20 12.66 -8.81
C SER A 299 10.03 12.81 -9.79
N GLY A 300 9.39 11.68 -10.10
CA GLY A 300 8.14 11.62 -10.83
C GLY A 300 7.26 10.54 -10.20
N THR A 301 6.05 10.91 -9.80
CA THR A 301 5.02 10.03 -9.24
C THR A 301 4.77 8.84 -10.17
N PRO A 302 4.78 7.59 -9.70
CA PRO A 302 4.60 6.43 -10.57
C PRO A 302 3.10 6.18 -10.78
N GLN A 303 2.53 6.73 -11.85
CA GLN A 303 1.25 6.26 -12.37
C GLN A 303 1.35 5.97 -13.87
N SER A 304 1.05 4.70 -14.19
CA SER A 304 0.79 4.06 -15.47
C SER A 304 0.86 4.91 -16.75
N SER A 305 2.07 5.30 -17.15
CA SER A 305 2.33 5.98 -18.43
C SER A 305 3.34 5.24 -19.32
N MET A 306 3.61 3.94 -19.06
CA MET A 306 4.53 3.16 -19.92
C MET A 306 3.96 2.79 -21.29
N ILE A 307 2.62 2.79 -21.45
CA ILE A 307 1.97 2.41 -22.72
C ILE A 307 2.21 3.46 -23.81
N SER A 308 2.48 4.73 -23.46
CA SER A 308 2.60 5.80 -24.46
C SER A 308 4.00 6.01 -25.05
N MET A 309 5.01 5.24 -24.65
CA MET A 309 6.36 5.42 -25.21
C MET A 309 6.43 4.84 -26.62
N ARG A 310 6.65 5.70 -27.61
CA ARG A 310 6.85 5.28 -29.01
C ARG A 310 8.09 4.36 -29.08
N PRO A 311 8.10 3.34 -29.96
CA PRO A 311 9.20 2.37 -30.05
C PRO A 311 10.60 3.02 -30.18
N GLN A 312 10.70 4.14 -30.86
CA GLN A 312 11.97 4.85 -31.06
C GLN A 312 12.50 5.52 -29.77
N GLN A 313 11.62 5.97 -28.88
CA GLN A 313 12.00 6.51 -27.57
C GLN A 313 12.48 5.40 -26.63
N PHE A 314 11.98 4.18 -26.82
CA PHE A 314 12.38 3.01 -26.06
C PHE A 314 13.84 2.61 -26.35
N VAL A 315 14.28 2.67 -27.62
CA VAL A 315 15.68 2.38 -28.01
C VAL A 315 16.68 3.23 -27.21
N ASN A 316 16.46 4.54 -27.15
CA ASN A 316 17.38 5.47 -26.51
C ASN A 316 17.44 5.27 -25.00
N ALA A 317 16.32 4.90 -24.38
CA ALA A 317 16.26 4.64 -22.94
C ALA A 317 16.98 3.35 -22.54
N VAL A 318 17.01 2.35 -23.42
CA VAL A 318 17.44 0.98 -23.10
C VAL A 318 18.93 0.73 -23.41
N GLY A 319 19.54 1.51 -24.30
CA GLY A 319 20.93 1.31 -24.76
C GLY A 319 21.98 1.22 -23.64
N GLY A 320 21.76 1.89 -22.50
CA GLY A 320 22.66 1.89 -21.35
C GLY A 320 22.32 0.90 -20.22
N GLU A 321 21.21 0.16 -20.30
CA GLU A 321 20.80 -0.76 -19.23
C GLU A 321 21.70 -2.00 -19.17
N ASN A 322 21.97 -2.55 -17.98
CA ASN A 322 22.70 -3.81 -17.84
C ASN A 322 21.81 -5.03 -18.16
N ARG A 323 22.41 -6.21 -18.42
CA ARG A 323 21.67 -7.43 -18.81
C ARG A 323 20.57 -7.82 -17.82
N ASN A 324 20.81 -7.67 -16.51
CA ASN A 324 19.84 -8.02 -15.47
C ASN A 324 18.62 -7.08 -15.48
N ALA A 325 18.83 -5.79 -15.72
CA ALA A 325 17.75 -4.82 -15.88
C ALA A 325 16.89 -5.14 -17.11
N LEU A 326 17.52 -5.49 -18.24
CA LEU A 326 16.83 -5.92 -19.46
C LEU A 326 15.97 -7.16 -19.23
N LEU A 327 16.49 -8.17 -18.52
CA LEU A 327 15.73 -9.38 -18.18
C LEU A 327 14.55 -9.08 -17.26
N LYS A 328 14.75 -8.25 -16.23
CA LYS A 328 13.68 -7.82 -15.32
C LYS A 328 12.59 -7.05 -16.08
N ARG A 329 12.98 -6.20 -17.03
CA ARG A 329 12.05 -5.46 -17.89
C ARG A 329 11.29 -6.39 -18.84
N GLN A 330 11.96 -7.37 -19.44
CA GLN A 330 11.33 -8.41 -20.26
C GLN A 330 10.27 -9.19 -19.46
N GLN A 331 10.56 -9.54 -18.20
CA GLN A 331 9.62 -10.23 -17.33
C GLN A 331 8.36 -9.38 -17.06
N ARG A 332 8.52 -8.08 -16.80
CA ARG A 332 7.37 -7.16 -16.63
C ARG A 332 6.52 -7.06 -17.90
N LEU A 333 7.14 -6.98 -19.08
CA LEU A 333 6.41 -6.95 -20.35
C LEU A 333 5.67 -8.26 -20.63
N LEU A 334 6.19 -9.41 -20.18
CA LEU A 334 5.48 -10.69 -20.25
C LEU A 334 4.22 -10.71 -19.38
N GLU A 335 4.32 -10.19 -18.15
CA GLU A 335 3.18 -10.04 -17.23
C GLU A 335 2.13 -9.09 -17.82
N GLU A 336 2.56 -7.95 -18.34
CA GLU A 336 1.70 -6.96 -19.00
C GLU A 336 1.00 -7.55 -20.24
N ARG A 337 1.74 -8.26 -21.11
CA ARG A 337 1.17 -8.98 -22.26
C ARG A 337 0.09 -9.96 -21.84
N THR A 338 0.30 -10.69 -20.75
CA THR A 338 -0.65 -11.68 -20.23
C THR A 338 -1.92 -10.98 -19.73
N LEU A 339 -1.75 -9.85 -19.05
CA LEU A 339 -2.85 -9.01 -18.58
C LEU A 339 -3.67 -8.44 -19.74
N ILE A 340 -3.03 -7.84 -20.74
CA ILE A 340 -3.72 -7.25 -21.91
C ILE A 340 -4.52 -8.33 -22.65
N ARG A 341 -3.95 -9.53 -22.85
CA ARG A 341 -4.68 -10.65 -23.46
C ARG A 341 -5.93 -11.04 -22.68
N GLY A 342 -5.83 -11.16 -21.35
CA GLY A 342 -7.01 -11.45 -20.52
C GLY A 342 -8.12 -10.39 -20.61
N ARG A 343 -7.73 -9.12 -20.83
CA ARG A 343 -8.69 -8.03 -21.08
C ARG A 343 -9.32 -8.13 -22.46
N ILE A 344 -8.54 -8.42 -23.50
CA ILE A 344 -9.04 -8.67 -24.88
C ILE A 344 -10.07 -9.82 -24.86
N ASP A 345 -9.76 -10.93 -24.21
CA ASP A 345 -10.66 -12.08 -24.13
C ASP A 345 -11.97 -11.75 -23.40
N THR A 346 -11.92 -10.89 -22.40
CA THR A 346 -13.14 -10.44 -21.71
C THR A 346 -13.95 -9.47 -22.57
N ALA A 347 -13.30 -8.47 -23.16
CA ALA A 347 -13.95 -7.51 -24.05
C ALA A 347 -14.61 -8.22 -25.24
N ASN A 348 -13.93 -9.20 -25.84
CA ASN A 348 -14.48 -10.05 -26.90
C ASN A 348 -15.68 -10.89 -26.43
N ARG A 349 -15.66 -11.45 -25.23
CA ARG A 349 -16.82 -12.17 -24.68
C ARG A 349 -18.02 -11.24 -24.51
N LEU A 350 -17.83 -10.05 -23.94
CA LEU A 350 -18.89 -9.07 -23.73
C LEU A 350 -19.41 -8.49 -25.06
N ALA A 351 -18.52 -8.24 -26.03
CA ALA A 351 -18.88 -7.77 -27.36
C ALA A 351 -19.80 -8.75 -28.12
N ASN A 352 -19.72 -10.05 -27.80
CA ASN A 352 -20.48 -11.12 -28.44
C ASN A 352 -21.69 -11.58 -27.63
N ASP A 353 -21.94 -11.05 -26.42
CA ASP A 353 -23.08 -11.44 -25.59
C ASP A 353 -24.40 -10.89 -26.18
N PRO A 354 -25.36 -11.75 -26.58
CA PRO A 354 -26.62 -11.30 -27.16
C PRO A 354 -27.51 -10.51 -26.17
N ASN A 355 -27.31 -10.67 -24.87
CA ASN A 355 -28.09 -9.99 -23.83
C ASN A 355 -27.63 -8.55 -23.59
N LEU A 356 -26.44 -8.18 -24.08
CA LEU A 356 -25.90 -6.84 -23.96
C LEU A 356 -26.51 -5.88 -25.01
N PRO A 357 -26.92 -4.66 -24.61
CA PRO A 357 -27.35 -3.61 -25.54
C PRO A 357 -26.35 -3.41 -26.68
N ARG A 358 -26.85 -3.11 -27.88
CA ARG A 358 -26.01 -2.95 -29.09
C ARG A 358 -24.90 -1.91 -28.90
N GLU A 359 -25.21 -0.79 -28.24
CA GLU A 359 -24.23 0.27 -27.95
C GLU A 359 -23.10 -0.24 -27.06
N GLN A 360 -23.42 -0.97 -25.98
CA GLN A 360 -22.41 -1.54 -25.09
C GLN A 360 -21.52 -2.55 -25.81
N ARG A 361 -22.09 -3.39 -26.67
CA ARG A 361 -21.29 -4.29 -27.53
C ARG A 361 -20.36 -3.54 -28.46
N GLN A 362 -20.78 -2.40 -29.01
CA GLN A 362 -19.94 -1.57 -29.88
C GLN A 362 -18.78 -0.94 -29.11
N ILE A 363 -19.03 -0.46 -27.88
CA ILE A 363 -17.97 0.04 -27.00
C ILE A 363 -16.96 -1.07 -26.67
N MET A 364 -17.42 -2.29 -26.38
CA MET A 364 -16.52 -3.43 -26.11
C MET A 364 -15.68 -3.81 -27.34
N LYS A 365 -16.22 -3.68 -28.56
CA LYS A 365 -15.44 -3.85 -29.79
C LYS A 365 -14.34 -2.80 -29.92
N GLN A 366 -14.68 -1.52 -29.75
CA GLN A 366 -13.68 -0.43 -29.77
C GLN A 366 -12.59 -0.63 -28.71
N THR A 367 -13.00 -1.03 -27.50
CA THR A 367 -12.06 -1.36 -26.41
C THR A 367 -11.14 -2.53 -26.79
N THR A 368 -11.65 -3.50 -27.55
CA THR A 368 -10.84 -4.63 -28.04
C THR A 368 -9.79 -4.13 -29.03
N ASP A 369 -10.18 -3.29 -30.00
CA ASP A 369 -9.26 -2.72 -30.99
C ASP A 369 -8.14 -1.90 -30.33
N GLU A 370 -8.47 -1.10 -29.31
CA GLU A 370 -7.49 -0.34 -28.51
C GLU A 370 -6.51 -1.26 -27.76
N LEU A 371 -7.02 -2.31 -27.10
CA LEU A 371 -6.19 -3.26 -26.38
C LEU A 371 -5.30 -4.09 -27.32
N GLU A 372 -5.75 -4.37 -28.54
CA GLU A 372 -4.93 -5.03 -29.57
C GLU A 372 -3.77 -4.13 -30.03
N ALA A 373 -4.01 -2.81 -30.16
CA ALA A 373 -2.96 -1.85 -30.45
C ALA A 373 -1.91 -1.79 -29.31
N ASP A 374 -2.35 -1.75 -28.06
CA ASP A 374 -1.45 -1.79 -26.89
C ASP A 374 -0.64 -3.10 -26.84
N LEU A 375 -1.29 -4.24 -27.12
CA LEU A 375 -0.64 -5.54 -27.20
C LEU A 375 0.47 -5.56 -28.25
N ALA A 376 0.26 -4.90 -29.41
CA ALA A 376 1.27 -4.79 -30.45
C ALA A 376 2.47 -3.94 -30.01
N ILE A 377 2.25 -2.85 -29.26
CA ILE A 377 3.32 -2.02 -28.68
C ILE A 377 4.18 -2.85 -27.71
N VAL A 378 3.54 -3.58 -26.79
CA VAL A 378 4.26 -4.45 -25.82
C VAL A 378 5.06 -5.53 -26.54
N GLN A 379 4.50 -6.14 -27.59
CA GLN A 379 5.22 -7.14 -28.40
C GLN A 379 6.45 -6.53 -29.10
N ALA A 380 6.31 -5.37 -29.71
CA ALA A 380 7.42 -4.67 -30.34
C ALA A 380 8.55 -4.33 -29.34
N GLN A 381 8.20 -3.86 -28.14
CA GLN A 381 9.18 -3.61 -27.07
C GLN A 381 9.89 -4.89 -26.63
N MET A 382 9.16 -6.00 -26.49
CA MET A 382 9.76 -7.30 -26.14
C MET A 382 10.75 -7.80 -27.20
N ASP A 383 10.40 -7.69 -28.48
CA ASP A 383 11.26 -8.10 -29.59
C ASP A 383 12.51 -7.24 -29.67
N GLN A 384 12.39 -5.95 -29.36
CA GLN A 384 13.52 -5.05 -29.26
C GLN A 384 14.46 -5.44 -28.11
N ILE A 385 13.95 -5.76 -26.91
CA ILE A 385 14.80 -6.26 -25.81
C ILE A 385 15.49 -7.56 -26.22
N ARG A 386 14.79 -8.49 -26.88
CA ARG A 386 15.38 -9.75 -27.37
C ARG A 386 16.51 -9.50 -28.36
N GLN A 387 16.36 -8.53 -29.26
CA GLN A 387 17.40 -8.16 -30.21
C GLN A 387 18.63 -7.58 -29.49
N ILE A 388 18.44 -6.64 -28.56
CA ILE A 388 19.53 -6.07 -27.74
C ILE A 388 20.27 -7.15 -26.94
N LEU A 389 19.54 -8.12 -26.38
CA LEU A 389 20.12 -9.24 -25.64
C LEU A 389 20.85 -10.25 -26.53
N ARG A 390 20.56 -10.28 -27.83
CA ARG A 390 21.22 -11.15 -28.81
C ARG A 390 22.50 -10.50 -29.36
N ASP A 391 22.49 -9.18 -29.54
CA ASP A 391 23.62 -8.42 -30.07
C ASP A 391 24.73 -8.19 -29.01
N ARG A 392 24.45 -8.50 -27.74
CA ARG A 392 25.38 -8.48 -26.60
C ARG A 392 25.77 -9.89 -26.17
#